data_AF-A0A7Z2NVP6-F1
#
_entry.id   AF-A0A7Z2NVP6-F1
#
_cell.length_a   1.000
_cell.length_b   1.000
_cell.length_c   1.000
_cell.angle_alpha   90.00
_cell.angle_beta   90.00
_cell.angle_gamma   90.00
#
_symmetry.space_group_name_H-M   'P 1'
#
loop_
_entity.id
_entity.type
_entity.pdbx_description
1 polymer ?
#
loop_
_entity_poly.entity_id
_entity_poly.type
_entity_poly.pdbx_seq_one_letter_code
_entity_poly.pdbx_strand_id
1 'polypeptide(L)'
;MRLDALERRMAALEQRLSLLSPDEIKLVRGDRLITALVGDVATATGVPAAKLVGAGRDRTTARARHLVCWVARKAHAISLQDIGQALGGRDHTTIILSVRQADRLCHRDPHFRLLANDLLERATARGRPCSPKSMSTGKAEWLNPLRRWPGARCGRQMASPTAASV
;
A
#
# COMPACT_ATOMS: atom_id res chain seq x y z
N MET A 1 -13.41 47.28 2.83
CA MET A 1 -12.03 47.25 2.30
C MET A 1 -11.21 46.04 2.74
N ARG A 2 -11.06 45.71 4.05
CA ARG A 2 -10.27 44.53 4.49
C ARG A 2 -10.96 43.18 4.20
N LEU A 3 -12.29 43.16 4.22
CA LEU A 3 -13.11 42.00 3.89
C LEU A 3 -13.10 41.69 2.38
N ASP A 4 -13.21 42.72 1.53
CA ASP A 4 -13.22 42.56 0.06
C ASP A 4 -11.94 41.91 -0.49
N ALA A 5 -10.79 42.20 0.13
CA ALA A 5 -9.51 41.63 -0.26
C ALA A 5 -9.39 40.15 0.13
N LEU A 6 -9.98 39.76 1.27
CA LEU A 6 -10.04 38.36 1.71
C LEU A 6 -11.06 37.57 0.90
N GLU A 7 -12.22 38.15 0.61
CA GLU A 7 -13.27 37.54 -0.22
C GLU A 7 -12.76 37.26 -1.64
N ARG A 8 -12.05 38.21 -2.27
CA ARG A 8 -11.40 37.98 -3.58
C ARG A 8 -10.35 36.88 -3.54
N ARG A 9 -9.60 36.79 -2.44
CA ARG A 9 -8.54 35.80 -2.24
C ARG A 9 -9.11 34.41 -1.96
N MET A 10 -10.24 34.33 -1.26
CA MET A 10 -11.02 33.11 -1.06
C MET A 10 -11.68 32.65 -2.35
N ALA A 11 -12.34 33.53 -3.08
CA ALA A 11 -12.95 33.22 -4.38
C ALA A 11 -11.92 32.69 -5.39
N ALA A 12 -10.72 33.31 -5.44
CA ALA A 12 -9.62 32.82 -6.28
C ALA A 12 -9.09 31.45 -5.84
N LEU A 13 -9.06 31.16 -4.54
CA LEU A 13 -8.66 29.85 -4.00
C LEU A 13 -9.73 28.78 -4.24
N GLU A 14 -11.01 29.12 -4.12
CA GLU A 14 -12.13 28.23 -4.42
C GLU A 14 -12.18 27.87 -5.89
N GLN A 15 -12.00 28.85 -6.80
CA GLN A 15 -11.85 28.60 -8.23
C GLN A 15 -10.64 27.69 -8.53
N ARG A 16 -9.53 27.90 -7.83
CA ARG A 16 -8.31 27.10 -8.04
C ARG A 16 -8.45 25.68 -7.45
N LEU A 17 -9.18 25.52 -6.36
CA LEU A 17 -9.52 24.22 -5.78
C LEU A 17 -10.56 23.49 -6.63
N SER A 18 -11.49 24.20 -7.28
CA SER A 18 -12.45 23.62 -8.23
C SER A 18 -11.82 23.18 -9.55
N LEU A 19 -10.61 23.69 -9.88
CA LEU A 19 -9.82 23.26 -11.04
C LEU A 19 -9.00 22.00 -10.78
N LEU A 20 -8.84 21.59 -9.52
CA LEU A 20 -8.23 20.30 -9.21
C LEU A 20 -9.29 19.22 -9.41
N SER A 21 -9.12 18.43 -10.46
CA SER A 21 -10.04 17.33 -10.73
C SER A 21 -10.00 16.34 -9.57
N PRO A 22 -11.15 15.82 -9.10
CA PRO A 22 -11.20 14.71 -8.15
C PRO A 22 -10.35 13.50 -8.58
N ASP A 23 -10.10 13.35 -9.88
CA ASP A 23 -9.28 12.28 -10.44
C ASP A 23 -7.78 12.48 -10.17
N GLU A 24 -7.28 13.72 -10.13
CA GLU A 24 -5.88 13.99 -9.78
C GLU A 24 -5.58 13.65 -8.31
N ILE A 25 -6.52 13.95 -7.41
CA ILE A 25 -6.38 13.63 -5.97
C ILE A 25 -6.42 12.11 -5.74
N LYS A 26 -7.25 11.37 -6.49
CA LYS A 26 -7.30 9.91 -6.45
C LYS A 26 -6.00 9.28 -6.97
N LEU A 27 -5.48 9.79 -8.08
CA LEU A 27 -4.27 9.28 -8.72
C LEU A 27 -3.03 9.45 -7.83
N VAL A 28 -2.82 10.65 -7.26
CA VAL A 28 -1.67 10.94 -6.38
C VAL A 28 -1.66 10.04 -5.13
N ARG A 29 -2.84 9.67 -4.62
CA ARG A 29 -2.96 8.75 -3.47
C ARG A 29 -2.71 7.29 -3.88
N GLY A 30 -3.23 6.88 -5.04
CA GLY A 30 -3.04 5.54 -5.59
C GLY A 30 -1.57 5.23 -5.86
N ASP A 31 -0.86 6.14 -6.52
CA ASP A 31 0.55 5.98 -6.86
C ASP A 31 1.43 5.77 -5.62
N ARG A 32 1.27 6.60 -4.59
CA ARG A 32 2.06 6.47 -3.35
C ARG A 32 1.89 5.10 -2.67
N LEU A 33 0.67 4.57 -2.67
CA LEU A 33 0.38 3.24 -2.11
C LEU A 33 1.02 2.13 -2.94
N ILE A 34 0.95 2.24 -4.28
CA ILE A 34 1.55 1.26 -5.17
C ILE A 34 3.08 1.30 -5.07
N THR A 35 3.70 2.48 -5.01
CA THR A 35 5.15 2.60 -4.79
C THR A 35 5.59 1.93 -3.49
N ALA A 36 4.83 2.14 -2.40
CA ALA A 36 5.10 1.46 -1.12
C ALA A 36 4.96 -0.07 -1.23
N LEU A 37 3.93 -0.55 -1.94
CA LEU A 37 3.74 -1.98 -2.22
C LEU A 37 4.88 -2.59 -3.04
N VAL A 38 5.36 -1.88 -4.06
CA VAL A 38 6.50 -2.30 -4.88
C VAL A 38 7.74 -2.45 -4.00
N GLY A 39 7.98 -1.51 -3.08
CA GLY A 39 9.06 -1.61 -2.09
C GLY A 39 8.94 -2.85 -1.21
N ASP A 40 7.76 -3.09 -0.62
CA ASP A 40 7.52 -4.25 0.22
C ASP A 40 7.71 -5.59 -0.50
N VAL A 41 7.21 -5.68 -1.73
CA VAL A 41 7.35 -6.88 -2.57
C VAL A 41 8.80 -7.08 -2.98
N ALA A 42 9.53 -6.01 -3.29
CA ALA A 42 10.95 -6.07 -3.60
C ALA A 42 11.74 -6.66 -2.42
N THR A 43 11.48 -6.18 -1.20
CA THR A 43 12.11 -6.72 0.02
C THR A 43 11.75 -8.19 0.24
N ALA A 44 10.48 -8.56 0.04
CA ALA A 44 10.02 -9.93 0.31
C ALA A 44 10.48 -10.97 -0.73
N THR A 45 10.69 -10.54 -1.98
CA THR A 45 11.04 -11.45 -3.10
C THR A 45 12.51 -11.38 -3.50
N GLY A 46 13.26 -10.39 -3.01
CA GLY A 46 14.65 -10.12 -3.41
C GLY A 46 14.77 -9.52 -4.82
N VAL A 47 13.67 -9.21 -5.49
CA VAL A 47 13.69 -8.59 -6.82
C VAL A 47 13.80 -7.07 -6.67
N PRO A 48 14.75 -6.39 -7.33
CA PRO A 48 14.87 -4.94 -7.26
C PRO A 48 13.59 -4.22 -7.70
N ALA A 49 13.18 -3.17 -6.97
CA ALA A 49 12.00 -2.37 -7.30
C ALA A 49 12.03 -1.82 -8.75
N ALA A 50 13.20 -1.42 -9.23
CA ALA A 50 13.40 -0.97 -10.60
C ALA A 50 13.04 -2.06 -11.64
N LYS A 51 13.29 -3.34 -11.35
CA LYS A 51 12.87 -4.46 -12.23
C LYS A 51 11.36 -4.70 -12.20
N LEU A 52 10.72 -4.46 -11.06
CA LEU A 52 9.26 -4.59 -10.93
C LEU A 52 8.54 -3.55 -11.79
N VAL A 53 9.01 -2.30 -11.80
CA VAL A 53 8.45 -1.23 -12.65
C VAL A 53 8.92 -1.39 -14.11
N GLY A 54 10.18 -1.72 -14.34
CA GLY A 54 10.77 -1.83 -15.68
C GLY A 54 10.24 -2.98 -16.54
N ALA A 55 10.72 -3.07 -17.79
CA ALA A 55 10.21 -3.97 -18.83
C ALA A 55 10.60 -5.46 -18.70
N GLY A 56 11.37 -5.85 -17.68
CA GLY A 56 11.89 -7.22 -17.54
C GLY A 56 10.78 -8.28 -17.54
N ARG A 57 10.96 -9.38 -18.29
CA ARG A 57 9.96 -10.45 -18.43
C ARG A 57 10.35 -11.75 -17.72
N ASP A 58 11.39 -11.72 -16.91
CA ASP A 58 11.85 -12.87 -16.13
C ASP A 58 10.72 -13.46 -15.29
N ARG A 59 10.68 -14.79 -15.16
CA ARG A 59 9.62 -15.50 -14.41
C ARG A 59 9.50 -15.00 -12.97
N THR A 60 10.62 -14.75 -12.32
CA THR A 60 10.70 -14.22 -10.95
C THR A 60 10.10 -12.82 -10.86
N THR A 61 10.52 -11.92 -11.76
CA THR A 61 10.02 -10.55 -11.84
C THR A 61 8.53 -10.51 -12.16
N ALA A 62 8.06 -11.31 -13.12
CA ALA A 62 6.63 -11.40 -13.46
C ALA A 62 5.80 -11.90 -12.28
N ARG A 63 6.29 -12.92 -11.56
CA ARG A 63 5.63 -13.47 -10.38
C ARG A 63 5.52 -12.45 -9.25
N ALA A 64 6.58 -11.69 -8.98
CA ALA A 64 6.56 -10.60 -8.01
C ALA A 64 5.59 -9.48 -8.44
N ARG A 65 5.52 -9.17 -9.74
CA ARG A 65 4.57 -8.20 -10.29
C ARG A 65 3.11 -8.61 -10.12
N HIS A 66 2.80 -9.89 -10.35
CA HIS A 66 1.46 -10.43 -10.09
C HIS A 66 1.04 -10.20 -8.63
N LEU A 67 1.99 -10.34 -7.70
CA LEU A 67 1.79 -10.08 -6.28
C LEU A 67 1.43 -8.62 -6.00
N VAL A 68 2.16 -7.66 -6.59
CA VAL A 68 1.85 -6.23 -6.47
C VAL A 68 0.42 -5.95 -6.95
N CYS A 69 0.07 -6.42 -8.16
CA CYS A 69 -1.25 -6.20 -8.74
C CYS A 69 -2.37 -6.78 -7.88
N TRP A 70 -2.18 -7.99 -7.36
CA TRP A 70 -3.16 -8.68 -6.53
C TRP A 70 -3.38 -7.97 -5.20
N VAL A 71 -2.30 -7.62 -4.50
CA VAL A 71 -2.38 -6.91 -3.22
C VAL A 71 -2.99 -5.52 -3.41
N ALA A 72 -2.59 -4.78 -4.44
CA ALA A 72 -3.16 -3.46 -4.74
C ALA A 72 -4.68 -3.51 -4.94
N ARG A 73 -5.17 -4.53 -5.67
CA ARG A 73 -6.60 -4.75 -5.89
C ARG A 73 -7.34 -5.17 -4.63
N LYS A 74 -6.76 -6.05 -3.81
CA LYS A 74 -7.42 -6.57 -2.59
C LYS A 74 -7.39 -5.58 -1.42
N ALA A 75 -6.30 -4.82 -1.25
CA ALA A 75 -6.11 -3.93 -0.10
C ALA A 75 -6.84 -2.60 -0.25
N HIS A 76 -6.79 -1.99 -1.44
CA HIS A 76 -7.16 -0.59 -1.63
C HIS A 76 -8.15 -0.36 -2.78
N ALA A 77 -8.56 -1.43 -3.48
CA ALA A 77 -9.48 -1.39 -4.62
C ALA A 77 -9.09 -0.39 -5.73
N ILE A 78 -7.79 -0.08 -5.87
CA ILE A 78 -7.24 0.88 -6.86
C ILE A 78 -7.59 0.45 -8.28
N SER A 79 -7.93 1.38 -9.16
CA SER A 79 -8.34 1.05 -10.53
C SER A 79 -7.24 0.27 -11.28
N LEU A 80 -7.64 -0.58 -12.23
CA LEU A 80 -6.69 -1.39 -13.00
C LEU A 80 -5.76 -0.53 -13.87
N GLN A 81 -6.25 0.63 -14.30
CA GLN A 81 -5.51 1.57 -15.13
C GLN A 81 -4.46 2.32 -14.29
N ASP A 82 -4.80 2.74 -13.07
CA ASP A 82 -3.85 3.41 -12.16
C ASP A 82 -2.74 2.42 -11.73
N ILE A 83 -3.09 1.16 -11.46
CA ILE A 83 -2.09 0.10 -11.19
C ILE A 83 -1.16 -0.07 -12.38
N GLY A 84 -1.71 -0.05 -13.59
CA GLY A 84 -0.93 -0.10 -14.82
C GLY A 84 0.05 1.06 -14.94
N GLN A 85 -0.43 2.28 -14.68
CA GLN A 85 0.40 3.48 -14.76
C GLN A 85 1.52 3.52 -13.72
N ALA A 86 1.21 3.22 -12.46
CA ALA A 86 2.20 3.16 -11.39
C ALA A 86 3.29 2.08 -11.63
N LEU A 87 2.95 1.02 -12.37
CA LEU A 87 3.88 -0.01 -12.81
C LEU A 87 4.56 0.34 -14.15
N GLY A 88 4.74 1.61 -14.48
CA GLY A 88 5.47 2.04 -15.69
C GLY A 88 4.63 1.99 -16.97
N GLY A 89 3.37 2.39 -16.89
CA GLY A 89 2.51 2.57 -18.07
C GLY A 89 2.03 1.28 -18.74
N ARG A 90 1.68 0.27 -17.94
CA ARG A 90 1.17 -1.01 -18.45
C ARG A 90 -0.33 -0.96 -18.76
N ASP A 91 -0.74 -1.67 -19.81
CA ASP A 91 -2.15 -1.80 -20.17
C ASP A 91 -2.96 -2.44 -19.04
N HIS A 92 -4.14 -1.89 -18.76
CA HIS A 92 -5.07 -2.40 -17.74
C HIS A 92 -5.48 -3.86 -17.99
N THR A 93 -5.50 -4.32 -19.26
CA THR A 93 -5.70 -5.72 -19.65
C THR A 93 -4.58 -6.63 -19.13
N THR A 94 -3.33 -6.16 -19.19
CA THR A 94 -2.16 -6.85 -18.60
C THR A 94 -2.33 -6.97 -17.09
N ILE A 95 -2.88 -5.96 -16.43
CA ILE A 95 -3.16 -6.00 -14.99
C ILE A 95 -4.26 -7.01 -14.67
N ILE A 96 -5.32 -7.09 -15.48
CA ILE A 96 -6.37 -8.13 -15.32
C ILE A 96 -5.76 -9.53 -15.39
N LEU A 97 -4.93 -9.80 -16.39
CA LEU A 97 -4.25 -11.08 -16.56
C LEU A 97 -3.32 -11.37 -15.36
N SER A 98 -2.62 -10.37 -14.87
CA SER A 98 -1.73 -10.46 -13.71
C SER A 98 -2.47 -10.85 -12.43
N VAL A 99 -3.63 -10.22 -12.17
CA VAL A 99 -4.47 -10.52 -11.00
C VAL A 99 -5.01 -11.95 -11.09
N ARG A 100 -5.55 -12.35 -12.26
CA ARG A 100 -6.02 -13.74 -12.48
C ARG A 100 -4.89 -14.76 -12.32
N GLN A 101 -3.68 -14.42 -12.74
CA GLN A 101 -2.52 -15.28 -12.56
C GLN A 101 -2.11 -15.40 -11.09
N ALA A 102 -2.16 -14.29 -10.34
CA ALA A 102 -1.92 -14.31 -8.91
C ALA A 102 -2.94 -15.18 -8.16
N ASP A 103 -4.24 -15.05 -8.48
CA ASP A 103 -5.28 -15.90 -7.88
C ASP A 103 -4.99 -17.38 -8.13
N ARG A 104 -4.65 -17.75 -9.38
CA ARG A 104 -4.25 -19.13 -9.72
C ARG A 104 -3.03 -19.59 -8.92
N LEU A 105 -2.05 -18.71 -8.72
CA LEU A 105 -0.85 -19.01 -7.92
C LEU A 105 -1.19 -19.18 -6.43
N CYS A 106 -2.07 -18.35 -5.88
CA CYS A 106 -2.55 -18.49 -4.49
C CYS A 106 -3.28 -19.83 -4.26
N HIS A 107 -3.97 -20.36 -5.27
CA HIS A 107 -4.60 -21.67 -5.18
C HIS A 107 -3.62 -22.84 -5.31
N ARG A 108 -2.60 -22.71 -6.16
CA ARG A 108 -1.66 -23.81 -6.47
C ARG A 108 -0.47 -23.89 -5.54
N ASP A 109 0.01 -22.76 -5.04
CA ASP A 109 1.24 -22.67 -4.26
C ASP A 109 0.96 -22.10 -2.85
N PRO A 110 1.04 -22.92 -1.79
CA PRO A 110 0.86 -22.47 -0.42
C PRO A 110 1.85 -21.40 0.02
N HIS A 111 3.11 -21.47 -0.43
CA HIS A 111 4.14 -20.49 -0.07
C HIS A 111 3.82 -19.13 -0.69
N PHE A 112 3.38 -19.13 -1.95
CA PHE A 112 2.92 -17.89 -2.60
C PHE A 112 1.73 -17.27 -1.87
N ARG A 113 0.76 -18.10 -1.45
CA ARG A 113 -0.41 -17.64 -0.71
C ARG A 113 -0.05 -17.02 0.63
N LEU A 114 0.85 -17.65 1.39
CA LEU A 114 1.32 -17.12 2.67
C LEU A 114 2.00 -15.76 2.49
N LEU A 115 2.89 -15.66 1.50
CA LEU A 115 3.56 -14.40 1.18
C LEU A 115 2.58 -13.31 0.74
N ALA A 116 1.59 -13.65 -0.09
CA ALA A 116 0.56 -12.72 -0.55
C ALA A 116 -0.31 -12.21 0.61
N ASN A 117 -0.67 -13.09 1.56
CA ASN A 117 -1.44 -12.71 2.74
C ASN A 117 -0.63 -11.78 3.67
N ASP A 118 0.64 -12.10 3.95
CA ASP A 118 1.51 -11.23 4.75
C ASP A 118 1.63 -9.82 4.13
N LEU A 119 1.83 -9.73 2.82
CA LEU A 119 1.90 -8.46 2.11
C LEU A 119 0.56 -7.70 2.11
N LEU A 120 -0.56 -8.43 2.05
CA LEU A 120 -1.89 -7.85 2.16
C LEU A 120 -2.14 -7.25 3.54
N GLU A 121 -1.73 -7.93 4.60
CA GLU A 121 -1.81 -7.42 5.98
C GLU A 121 -0.97 -6.14 6.14
N ARG A 122 0.27 -6.14 5.64
CA ARG A 122 1.14 -4.94 5.64
C ARG A 122 0.53 -3.77 4.87
N ALA A 123 -0.08 -4.05 3.71
CA ALA A 123 -0.72 -3.04 2.88
C ALA A 123 -1.95 -2.41 3.56
N THR A 124 -2.82 -3.24 4.13
CA THR A 124 -4.03 -2.77 4.81
C THR A 124 -3.71 -1.99 6.08
N ALA A 125 -2.62 -2.32 6.79
CA ALA A 125 -2.14 -1.56 7.94
C ALA A 125 -1.74 -0.12 7.60
N ARG A 126 -1.26 0.17 6.38
CA ARG A 126 -0.93 1.54 5.92
C ARG A 126 -2.15 2.44 5.75
N GLY A 127 -3.34 1.87 5.58
CA GLY A 127 -4.60 2.59 5.38
C GLY A 127 -5.48 2.70 6.62
N ARG A 128 -5.18 1.98 7.70
CA ARG A 128 -5.91 2.07 8.97
C ARG A 128 -5.19 3.04 9.93
N PRO A 129 -5.90 3.97 10.59
CA PRO A 129 -5.47 4.34 11.93
C PRO A 129 -5.51 3.05 12.77
N CYS A 130 -4.35 2.67 13.30
CA CYS A 130 -4.10 1.44 14.05
C CYS A 130 -5.32 0.94 14.84
N SER A 131 -5.81 -0.27 14.56
CA SER A 131 -6.81 -0.93 15.41
C SER A 131 -6.20 -2.16 16.07
N PRO A 132 -6.36 -2.41 17.38
CA PRO A 132 -5.56 -3.37 18.16
C PRO A 132 -5.86 -4.85 17.91
N LYS A 133 -6.62 -5.20 16.85
CA LYS A 133 -7.30 -6.51 16.77
C LYS A 133 -6.44 -7.72 16.39
N SER A 134 -5.11 -7.60 16.27
CA SER A 134 -4.23 -8.76 16.00
C SER A 134 -3.44 -9.27 17.21
N MET A 135 -3.60 -8.70 18.40
CA MET A 135 -3.03 -9.26 19.63
C MET A 135 -3.99 -10.29 20.23
N SER A 136 -3.86 -11.54 19.80
CA SER A 136 -4.40 -12.68 20.53
C SER A 136 -3.54 -12.93 21.76
N THR A 137 -3.98 -12.46 22.94
CA THR A 137 -3.97 -13.18 24.24
C THR A 137 -4.66 -12.29 25.28
N GLY A 138 -5.67 -12.81 25.97
CA GLY A 138 -6.27 -12.19 27.17
C GLY A 138 -7.57 -11.41 26.92
N LYS A 139 -8.70 -12.05 27.21
CA LYS A 139 -10.02 -11.41 27.28
C LYS A 139 -10.07 -10.40 28.45
N ALA A 140 -10.78 -9.30 28.20
CA ALA A 140 -11.46 -8.42 29.17
C ALA A 140 -10.64 -7.39 29.97
N GLU A 141 -10.33 -6.24 29.36
CA GLU A 141 -10.05 -5.00 30.13
C GLU A 141 -10.40 -3.68 29.39
N TRP A 142 -11.24 -3.74 28.34
CA TRP A 142 -11.48 -2.61 27.41
C TRP A 142 -12.76 -1.78 27.69
N LEU A 143 -13.44 -2.01 28.81
CA LEU A 143 -14.70 -1.33 29.18
C LEU A 143 -14.54 -0.24 30.26
N ASN A 144 -13.33 0.26 30.52
CA ASN A 144 -13.13 1.32 31.52
C ASN A 144 -12.81 2.69 30.88
N PRO A 145 -13.77 3.64 30.86
CA PRO A 145 -13.61 4.93 30.19
C PRO A 145 -12.69 5.93 30.92
N LEU A 146 -12.07 5.55 32.05
CA LEU A 146 -11.27 6.45 32.89
C LEU A 146 -9.75 6.34 32.75
N ARG A 147 -9.21 5.56 31.79
CA ARG A 147 -7.75 5.49 31.57
C ARG A 147 -7.33 6.21 30.28
N ARG A 148 -6.73 7.39 30.44
CA ARG A 148 -6.08 8.20 29.40
C ARG A 148 -4.82 7.48 28.89
N TRP A 149 -4.69 7.33 27.57
CA TRP A 149 -3.66 6.52 26.90
C TRP A 149 -2.25 7.13 27.06
N PRO A 150 -1.31 6.53 27.81
CA PRO A 150 0.04 7.04 27.91
C PRO A 150 0.92 6.37 26.84
N GLY A 151 1.18 7.10 25.76
CA GLY A 151 2.34 6.85 24.89
C GLY A 151 2.33 5.56 24.05
N ALA A 152 1.58 5.55 22.95
CA ALA A 152 1.79 4.57 21.88
C ALA A 152 3.02 4.97 21.03
N ARG A 153 4.23 4.67 21.52
CA ARG A 153 5.40 4.49 20.64
C ARG A 153 5.28 3.11 20.00
N CYS A 154 4.90 3.06 18.73
CA CYS A 154 4.89 1.83 17.94
C CYS A 154 6.34 1.38 17.70
N GLY A 155 6.84 0.50 18.57
CA GLY A 155 8.21 -0.02 18.52
C GLY A 155 8.41 -0.98 17.36
N ARG A 156 8.98 -0.48 16.27
CA ARG A 156 9.76 -1.30 15.33
C ARG A 156 11.16 -1.48 15.94
N GLN A 157 11.32 -2.42 16.86
CA GLN A 157 12.63 -2.98 17.20
C GLN A 157 12.78 -4.26 16.39
N MET A 158 13.43 -4.15 15.23
CA MET A 158 14.02 -5.30 14.57
C MET A 158 15.37 -5.55 15.25
N ALA A 159 15.47 -6.64 15.99
CA ALA A 159 16.75 -7.19 16.38
C ALA A 159 17.51 -7.61 15.11
N SER A 160 18.75 -7.13 14.96
CA SER A 160 19.73 -7.71 14.06
C SER A 160 20.63 -8.65 14.88
N PRO A 161 20.82 -9.93 14.50
CA PRO A 161 21.80 -10.79 15.14
C PRO A 161 23.12 -10.75 14.34
N THR A 162 24.10 -9.97 14.82
CA THR A 162 25.54 -10.06 14.44
C THR A 162 26.27 -9.08 15.38
N ALA A 163 27.34 -9.39 16.11
CA ALA A 163 28.37 -10.40 15.93
C ALA A 163 28.89 -10.91 17.29
N ALA A 164 29.39 -12.14 17.27
CA ALA A 164 30.25 -12.73 18.29
C ALA A 164 31.69 -12.18 18.17
N SER A 165 32.44 -12.30 19.29
CA SER A 165 33.90 -12.21 19.43
C SER A 165 34.46 -10.77 19.32
N VAL A 166 35.28 -10.24 20.24
CA VAL A 166 36.29 -10.78 21.17
C VAL A 166 36.28 -9.94 22.45
#